data_AF-A0A4Q2VCI1-F1
#
_entry.id   AF-A0A4Q2VCI1-F1
#
_cell.length_a   1.000
_cell.length_b   1.000
_cell.length_c   1.000
_cell.angle_alpha   90.00
_cell.angle_beta   90.00
_cell.angle_gamma   90.00
#
_symmetry.space_group_name_H-M   'P 1'
#
loop_
_entity.id
_entity.type
_entity.pdbx_description
1 polymer ?
#
loop_
_entity_poly.entity_id
_entity_poly.type
_entity_poly.pdbx_seq_one_letter_code
_entity_poly.pdbx_strand_id
1 'polypeptide(L)'
;MQLSKFVVLSVTALLSATGEACKCYGTKGNLNNGATHKCCNDYHGVYSGNDCKASSISEHLSGFDRCCKGQGSDCDFPGRAAALGQEMRAVKHVEIKTALAK
;
A
#
# COMPACT_ATOMS: atom_id res chain seq x y z
N MET A 1 51.40 -1.14 -9.40
CA MET A 1 50.14 -1.89 -9.28
C MET A 1 49.59 -1.62 -7.88
N GLN A 2 48.62 -0.72 -7.74
CA GLN A 2 47.87 -0.59 -6.49
C GLN A 2 46.39 -0.70 -6.84
N LEU A 3 45.80 -1.70 -6.19
CA LEU A 3 44.57 -2.38 -6.56
C LEU A 3 43.38 -1.42 -6.52
N SER A 4 42.65 -1.48 -7.63
CA SER A 4 41.25 -1.10 -7.82
C SER A 4 40.49 -0.84 -6.53
N LYS A 5 40.15 0.43 -6.30
CA LYS A 5 39.18 0.84 -5.30
C LYS A 5 37.82 0.29 -5.70
N PHE A 6 37.49 -0.92 -5.25
CA PHE A 6 36.12 -1.41 -5.27
C PHE A 6 35.29 -0.52 -4.35
N VAL A 7 34.61 0.46 -4.93
CA VAL A 7 33.55 1.21 -4.26
C VAL A 7 32.39 0.24 -4.08
N VAL A 8 32.26 -0.30 -2.87
CA VAL A 8 31.14 -1.16 -2.48
C VAL A 8 29.88 -0.28 -2.44
N LEU A 9 29.01 -0.45 -3.45
CA LEU A 9 27.65 0.07 -3.42
C LEU A 9 26.92 -0.52 -2.21
N SER A 10 26.70 0.30 -1.19
CA SER A 10 25.86 -0.06 -0.04
C SER A 10 24.48 0.54 -0.28
N VAL A 11 23.59 -0.20 -0.96
CA VAL A 11 22.15 0.11 -0.97
C VAL A 11 21.57 -0.47 0.32
N THR A 12 21.63 0.30 1.41
CA THR A 12 20.77 0.04 2.56
C THR A 12 19.41 0.65 2.23
N ALA A 13 18.56 -0.13 1.58
CA ALA A 13 17.12 0.14 1.59
C ALA A 13 16.70 0.10 3.07
N LEU A 14 16.33 1.26 3.60
CA LEU A 14 15.74 1.40 4.94
C LEU A 14 14.50 0.51 4.98
N LEU A 15 14.62 -0.66 5.62
CA LEU A 15 13.48 -1.45 6.05
C LEU A 15 12.78 -0.64 7.16
N SER A 16 11.98 0.34 6.76
CA SER A 16 10.91 0.89 7.59
C SER A 16 9.81 -0.16 7.67
N ALA A 17 10.12 -1.30 8.29
CA ALA A 17 9.14 -2.21 8.82
C ALA A 17 9.15 -1.98 10.33
N THR A 18 8.68 -0.80 10.75
CA THR A 18 8.01 -0.70 12.04
C THR A 18 6.98 -1.84 12.08
N GLY A 19 6.79 -2.49 13.23
CA GLY A 19 5.85 -3.60 13.37
C GLY A 19 4.41 -3.13 13.23
N GLU A 20 4.04 -2.64 12.06
CA GLU A 20 2.76 -2.03 11.79
C GLU A 20 1.76 -3.13 11.47
N ALA A 21 0.58 -2.97 12.03
CA ALA A 21 -0.54 -3.84 11.82
C ALA A 21 -1.37 -3.18 10.71
N CYS A 22 -1.55 -3.87 9.57
CA CYS A 22 -2.34 -3.35 8.47
C CYS A 22 -3.82 -3.64 8.69
N LYS A 23 -4.64 -2.61 8.50
CA LYS A 23 -6.08 -2.68 8.38
C LYS A 23 -6.58 -1.97 7.12
N CYS A 24 -7.63 -2.53 6.55
CA CYS A 24 -8.41 -1.86 5.53
C CYS A 24 -9.32 -0.81 6.14
N TYR A 25 -9.42 0.34 5.46
CA TYR A 25 -10.52 1.26 5.69
C TYR A 25 -11.82 0.75 5.04
N GLY A 26 -12.93 1.09 5.65
CA GLY A 26 -14.28 0.88 5.17
C GLY A 26 -14.93 2.22 4.80
N THR A 27 -16.25 2.21 4.69
CA THR A 27 -17.01 3.42 4.35
C THR A 27 -16.87 4.46 5.47
N LYS A 28 -16.66 5.73 5.09
CA LYS A 28 -16.45 6.86 6.01
C LYS A 28 -15.18 6.78 6.87
N GLY A 29 -14.16 6.02 6.43
CA GLY A 29 -12.87 5.94 7.12
C GLY A 29 -12.85 5.05 8.36
N ASN A 30 -13.94 4.34 8.67
CA ASN A 30 -13.94 3.36 9.76
C ASN A 30 -13.10 2.14 9.39
N LEU A 31 -12.48 1.49 10.37
CA LEU A 31 -11.72 0.27 10.13
C LEU A 31 -12.66 -0.89 9.74
N ASN A 32 -12.25 -1.69 8.76
CA ASN A 32 -13.00 -2.82 8.27
C ASN A 32 -12.24 -4.13 8.52
N ASN A 33 -12.49 -4.73 9.68
CA ASN A 33 -11.82 -5.97 10.10
C ASN A 33 -12.14 -7.15 9.17
N GLY A 34 -13.36 -7.22 8.63
CA GLY A 34 -13.74 -8.27 7.68
C GLY A 34 -12.96 -8.19 6.37
N ALA A 35 -12.81 -6.98 5.82
CA ALA A 35 -11.95 -6.74 4.66
C ALA A 35 -10.48 -6.99 4.98
N THR A 36 -10.01 -6.54 6.14
CA THR A 36 -8.64 -6.77 6.63
C THR A 36 -8.32 -8.26 6.68
N HIS A 37 -9.19 -9.07 7.30
CA HIS A 37 -8.99 -10.51 7.41
C HIS A 37 -8.93 -11.18 6.03
N LYS A 38 -9.91 -10.86 5.16
CA LYS A 38 -9.94 -11.39 3.80
C LYS A 38 -8.66 -11.04 3.03
N CYS A 39 -8.29 -9.77 3.00
CA CYS A 39 -7.13 -9.30 2.24
C CYS A 39 -5.81 -9.82 2.82
N CYS A 40 -5.72 -9.98 4.14
CA CYS A 40 -4.56 -10.60 4.78
C CYS A 40 -4.41 -12.06 4.31
N ASN A 41 -5.51 -12.80 4.27
CA ASN A 41 -5.50 -14.20 3.83
C ASN A 41 -5.20 -14.35 2.33
N ASP A 42 -5.70 -13.44 1.48
CA ASP A 42 -5.42 -13.45 0.03
C ASP A 42 -3.92 -13.33 -0.29
N TYR A 43 -3.14 -12.70 0.61
CA TYR A 43 -1.68 -12.57 0.51
C TYR A 43 -0.93 -13.51 1.46
N HIS A 44 -1.60 -14.52 2.01
CA HIS A 44 -1.02 -15.51 2.93
C HIS A 44 -0.36 -14.89 4.18
N GLY A 45 -0.87 -13.76 4.63
CA GLY A 45 -0.41 -13.05 5.81
C GLY A 45 -0.86 -13.67 7.14
N VAL A 46 -0.31 -13.15 8.23
CA VAL A 46 -0.66 -13.53 9.60
C VAL A 46 -1.67 -12.53 10.15
N TYR A 47 -2.92 -12.98 10.31
CA TYR A 47 -3.99 -12.20 10.91
C TYR A 47 -4.09 -12.46 12.42
N SER A 48 -4.12 -11.41 13.24
CA SER A 48 -4.24 -11.49 14.70
C SER A 48 -4.83 -10.21 15.29
N GLY A 49 -5.70 -10.30 16.29
CA GLY A 49 -6.20 -9.12 17.01
C GLY A 49 -7.02 -8.12 16.18
N ASN A 50 -7.49 -8.54 15.00
CA ASN A 50 -8.10 -7.73 13.93
C ASN A 50 -7.13 -7.07 12.94
N ASP A 51 -5.85 -7.38 13.04
CA ASP A 51 -4.78 -6.78 12.27
C ASP A 51 -4.13 -7.81 11.36
N CYS A 52 -3.67 -7.36 10.18
CA CYS A 52 -2.74 -8.13 9.38
C CYS A 52 -1.33 -7.70 9.73
N LYS A 53 -0.45 -8.62 10.12
CA LYS A 53 0.94 -8.28 10.43
C LYS A 53 1.66 -7.79 9.16
N ALA A 54 2.05 -6.52 9.06
CA ALA A 54 2.66 -5.96 7.85
C ALA A 54 3.88 -6.75 7.38
N SER A 55 4.73 -7.20 8.31
CA SER A 55 5.91 -8.01 7.98
C SER A 55 5.58 -9.36 7.30
N SER A 56 4.36 -9.88 7.48
CA SER A 56 3.93 -11.12 6.81
C SER A 56 3.46 -10.91 5.37
N ILE A 57 3.23 -9.65 4.97
CA ILE A 57 2.78 -9.25 3.64
C ILE A 57 3.63 -8.11 3.05
N SER A 58 4.89 -7.97 3.50
CA SER A 58 5.74 -6.82 3.19
C SER A 58 5.98 -6.63 1.69
N GLU A 59 6.01 -7.73 0.93
CA GLU A 59 6.17 -7.72 -0.53
C GLU A 59 4.85 -7.44 -1.28
N HIS A 60 3.75 -7.36 -0.54
CA HIS A 60 2.39 -7.27 -1.07
C HIS A 60 1.58 -6.09 -0.50
N LEU A 61 2.21 -5.14 0.22
CA LEU A 61 1.52 -4.01 0.86
C LEU A 61 0.69 -3.17 -0.13
N SER A 62 1.21 -2.93 -1.34
CA SER A 62 0.47 -2.22 -2.41
C SER A 62 -0.72 -3.03 -2.96
N GLY A 63 -0.60 -4.35 -2.95
CA GLY A 63 -1.68 -5.27 -3.30
C GLY A 63 -2.75 -5.33 -2.20
N PHE A 64 -2.33 -5.37 -0.94
CA PHE A 64 -3.20 -5.33 0.23
C PHE A 64 -4.05 -4.05 0.22
N ASP A 65 -3.43 -2.89 0.00
CA ASP A 65 -4.12 -1.61 -0.12
C ASP A 65 -5.20 -1.63 -1.22
N ARG A 66 -4.87 -2.20 -2.39
CA ARG A 66 -5.81 -2.36 -3.51
C ARG A 66 -6.94 -3.34 -3.18
N CYS A 67 -6.64 -4.39 -2.44
CA CYS A 67 -7.63 -5.38 -1.99
C CYS A 67 -8.70 -4.74 -1.09
N CYS A 68 -8.36 -3.67 -0.36
CA CYS A 68 -9.30 -2.87 0.44
C CYS A 68 -10.33 -2.08 -0.40
N LYS A 69 -10.64 -2.53 -1.62
CA LYS A 69 -11.69 -2.04 -2.52
C LYS A 69 -11.59 -0.54 -2.85
N GLY A 70 -10.37 -0.01 -2.90
CA GLY A 70 -10.11 1.41 -3.18
C GLY A 70 -10.34 2.36 -2.01
N GLN A 71 -10.76 1.86 -0.84
CA GLN A 71 -10.79 2.67 0.39
C GLN A 71 -9.40 2.82 1.02
N GLY A 72 -8.45 2.00 0.57
CA GLY A 72 -7.08 1.95 1.06
C GLY A 72 -6.92 1.24 2.40
N SER A 73 -5.67 1.18 2.84
CA SER A 73 -5.22 0.63 4.12
C SER A 73 -4.35 1.65 4.87
N ASP A 74 -4.17 1.43 6.16
CA ASP A 74 -3.31 2.25 7.05
C ASP A 74 -1.81 1.98 6.91
N CYS A 75 -1.40 0.86 6.30
CA CYS A 75 0.02 0.53 6.07
C CYS A 75 0.66 1.34 4.95
N ASP A 76 1.83 1.94 5.19
CA ASP A 76 2.54 2.64 4.12
C ASP A 76 3.18 1.67 3.10
N PHE A 77 3.36 2.12 1.86
CA PHE A 77 4.12 1.37 0.84
C PHE A 77 4.75 2.31 -0.19
N PRO A 78 5.90 1.95 -0.78
CA PRO A 78 6.54 2.75 -1.81
C PRO A 78 5.61 2.94 -3.01
N GLY A 79 5.30 4.21 -3.31
CA GLY A 79 4.38 4.57 -4.40
C GLY A 79 2.94 4.89 -3.94
N ARG A 80 2.61 4.78 -2.64
CA ARG A 80 1.30 5.17 -2.10
C ARG A 80 0.92 6.62 -2.46
N ALA A 81 1.85 7.56 -2.29
CA ALA A 81 1.62 8.97 -2.65
C ALA A 81 1.35 9.17 -4.16
N ALA A 82 2.01 8.39 -5.03
CA ALA A 82 1.76 8.42 -6.47
C ALA A 82 0.38 7.83 -6.82
N ALA A 83 -0.01 6.73 -6.17
CA ALA A 83 -1.32 6.10 -6.36
C ALA A 83 -2.48 7.03 -5.97
N LEU A 84 -2.37 7.73 -4.84
CA LEU A 84 -3.32 8.78 -4.42
C LEU A 84 -3.40 9.92 -5.44
N GLY A 85 -2.26 10.35 -5.99
CA GLY A 85 -2.21 11.38 -7.03
C GLY A 85 -2.85 10.95 -8.35
N GLN A 86 -2.77 9.66 -8.69
CA GLN A 86 -3.39 9.09 -9.89
C GLN A 86 -4.92 9.00 -9.77
N GLU A 87 -5.44 8.63 -8.60
CA GLU A 87 -6.88 8.61 -8.34
C GLU A 87 -7.51 10.00 -8.54
N MET A 88 -6.88 11.04 -7.97
CA MET A 88 -7.36 12.42 -8.16
C MET A 88 -7.26 12.90 -9.62
N ARG A 89 -6.26 12.44 -10.38
CA ARG A 89 -6.13 12.76 -11.81
C ARG A 89 -7.17 12.04 -12.68
N ALA A 90 -7.56 10.82 -12.30
CA ALA A 90 -8.62 10.08 -12.96
C ALA A 90 -9.99 10.76 -12.75
N VAL A 91 -10.30 11.16 -11.51
CA VAL A 91 -11.55 11.89 -11.18
C VAL A 91 -11.65 13.19 -12.00
N LYS A 92 -10.59 14.00 -12.02
CA LYS A 92 -10.56 15.25 -12.81
C LYS A 92 -10.79 15.02 -14.31
N HIS A 93 -10.20 13.96 -14.89
CA HIS A 93 -10.40 13.66 -16.32
C HIS A 93 -11.83 13.23 -16.65
N VAL A 94 -12.49 12.49 -15.76
CA VAL A 94 -13.89 12.06 -15.95
C VAL A 94 -14.85 13.25 -15.89
N GLU A 95 -14.65 14.17 -14.94
CA GLU A 95 -15.48 15.38 -14.82
C GLU A 95 -15.39 16.26 -16.08
N ILE A 96 -14.18 16.51 -16.58
CA ILE A 96 -13.97 17.34 -17.78
C ILE A 96 -14.64 16.73 -19.01
N LYS A 97 -14.51 15.42 -19.21
CA LYS A 97 -15.16 14.73 -20.36
C LYS A 97 -16.68 14.76 -20.27
N THR A 98 -17.23 14.67 -19.05
CA THR A 98 -18.69 14.73 -18.82
C THR A 98 -19.23 16.14 -19.05
N ALA A 99 -18.47 17.18 -18.67
CA ALA A 99 -18.84 18.57 -18.90
C ALA A 99 -18.76 18.98 -20.39
N LEU A 100 -17.88 18.36 -21.19
CA LEU A 100 -17.75 18.62 -22.62
C LEU A 100 -18.79 17.88 -23.49
N ALA A 101 -19.49 16.90 -22.92
CA ALA A 101 -20.49 16.07 -23.61
C ALA A 101 -21.94 16.56 -23.41
N LYS A 102 -22.12 17.74 -22.81
CA LYS A 102 -23.40 18.41 -22.63
C LYS A 102 -23.52 19.63 -23.54
#